data_AF-A0A2W2MGZ2-F1
#
_entry.id   AF-A0A2W2MGZ2-F1
#
_cell.length_a   1.000
_cell.length_b   1.000
_cell.length_c   1.000
_cell.angle_alpha   90.00
_cell.angle_beta   90.00
_cell.angle_gamma   90.00
#
_symmetry.space_group_name_H-M   'P 1'
#
loop_
_entity.id
_entity.type
_entity.pdbx_description
1 polymer ?
#
loop_
_entity_poly.entity_id
_entity_poly.type
_entity_poly.pdbx_seq_one_letter_code
_entity_poly.pdbx_strand_id
1 'polypeptide(L)'
;MVPVTAVRLTWGTALTVLPDVVLRSCPRTTPSRAGRAVVRALGARHLVQGLATARGTLPTAWAAVPDALHAASMAGLALHSRRWRTAALIDCLVAGAFAVGTIRSTRASAPAAAHPSPAAPVP
;
A
#
# COMPACT_ATOMS: atom_id res chain seq x y z
N MET A 1 -17.41 -5.50 1.19
CA MET A 1 -16.18 -4.76 1.54
C MET A 1 -15.33 -4.58 0.28
N VAL A 2 -14.77 -3.41 0.01
CA VAL A 2 -13.90 -3.21 -1.16
C VAL A 2 -12.53 -3.85 -0.88
N PRO A 3 -11.99 -4.71 -1.78
CA PRO A 3 -10.70 -5.34 -1.56
C PRO A 3 -9.58 -4.30 -1.55
N VAL A 4 -8.63 -4.42 -0.61
CA VAL A 4 -7.44 -3.54 -0.52
C VAL A 4 -6.67 -3.49 -1.85
N THR A 5 -6.61 -4.62 -2.56
CA THR A 5 -6.01 -4.72 -3.90
C THR A 5 -6.71 -3.80 -4.92
N ALA A 6 -8.04 -3.75 -4.92
CA ALA A 6 -8.79 -2.89 -5.83
C ALA A 6 -8.53 -1.40 -5.52
N VAL A 7 -8.52 -1.04 -4.23
CA VAL A 7 -8.17 0.33 -3.80
C VAL A 7 -6.76 0.71 -4.26
N ARG A 8 -5.79 -0.19 -4.13
CA ARG A 8 -4.40 0.03 -4.60
C ARG A 8 -4.33 0.25 -6.11
N LEU A 9 -5.02 -0.57 -6.90
CA LEU A 9 -4.97 -0.47 -8.35
C LEU A 9 -5.59 0.84 -8.83
N THR A 10 -6.75 1.22 -8.28
CA THR A 10 -7.42 2.47 -8.63
C THR A 10 -6.60 3.68 -8.21
N TRP A 11 -6.12 3.71 -6.96
CA TRP A 11 -5.30 4.81 -6.45
C TRP A 11 -3.94 4.91 -7.15
N GLY A 12 -3.28 3.78 -7.37
CA GLY A 12 -2.02 3.70 -8.10
C GLY A 12 -2.15 4.24 -9.53
N THR A 13 -3.23 3.88 -10.23
CA THR A 13 -3.53 4.41 -11.57
C THR A 13 -3.72 5.93 -11.55
N ALA A 14 -4.50 6.45 -10.60
CA ALA A 14 -4.73 7.89 -10.48
C ALA A 14 -3.42 8.65 -10.24
N LEU A 15 -2.54 8.16 -9.36
CA LEU A 15 -1.24 8.76 -9.08
C LEU A 15 -0.29 8.71 -10.29
N THR A 16 -0.28 7.60 -11.04
CA THR A 16 0.62 7.44 -12.20
C THR A 16 0.16 8.27 -13.41
N VAL A 17 -1.13 8.25 -13.72
CA VAL A 17 -1.70 8.89 -14.92
C VAL A 17 -1.97 10.38 -14.69
N LEU A 18 -2.44 10.76 -13.50
CA LEU A 18 -2.91 12.11 -13.19
C LEU A 18 -2.13 12.78 -12.04
N PRO A 19 -0.78 12.81 -12.08
CA PRO A 19 0.01 13.33 -10.96
C PRO A 19 -0.25 14.82 -10.70
N ASP A 20 -0.47 15.62 -11.75
CA ASP A 20 -0.72 17.06 -11.60
C ASP A 20 -2.12 17.36 -11.03
N VAL A 21 -3.10 16.46 -11.21
CA VAL A 21 -4.42 16.59 -10.57
C VAL A 21 -4.26 16.38 -9.06
N VAL A 22 -3.54 15.33 -8.67
CA VAL A 22 -3.27 15.02 -7.26
C VAL A 22 -2.45 16.12 -6.58
N LEU A 23 -1.42 16.62 -7.25
CA LEU A 23 -0.58 17.70 -6.72
C LEU A 23 -1.38 19.01 -6.56
N ARG A 24 -2.29 19.33 -7.49
CA ARG A 24 -3.15 20.52 -7.40
C ARG A 24 -4.17 20.46 -6.26
N SER A 25 -4.60 19.27 -5.87
CA SER A 25 -5.45 19.07 -4.70
C SER A 25 -4.72 19.30 -3.36
N CYS A 26 -3.41 19.56 -3.39
CA CYS A 26 -2.60 19.81 -2.19
C CYS A 26 -2.17 21.29 -2.13
N PRO A 27 -2.80 22.14 -1.29
CA PRO A 27 -2.61 23.61 -1.28
C PRO A 27 -1.19 24.10 -0.98
N ARG A 28 -0.29 23.23 -0.50
CA ARG A 28 1.08 23.57 -0.08
C ARG A 28 2.16 22.97 -0.97
N THR A 29 1.79 22.34 -2.09
CA THR A 29 2.74 21.64 -2.96
C THR A 29 2.91 22.39 -4.27
N THR A 30 4.08 23.00 -4.49
CA THR A 30 4.40 23.57 -5.80
C THR A 30 4.60 22.43 -6.83
N PRO A 31 3.94 22.48 -8.00
CA PRO A 31 4.06 21.46 -9.06
C PRO A 31 5.47 21.40 -9.67
N SER A 32 6.40 20.78 -8.97
CA SER A 32 7.79 20.59 -9.42
C SER A 32 7.93 19.29 -10.21
N ARG A 33 8.94 19.22 -11.11
CA ARG A 33 9.31 17.97 -11.80
C ARG A 33 9.59 16.83 -10.80
N ALA A 34 10.24 17.17 -9.69
CA ALA A 34 10.53 16.22 -8.63
C ALA A 34 9.25 15.73 -7.92
N GLY A 35 8.29 16.63 -7.65
CA GLY A 35 6.98 16.26 -7.09
C GLY A 35 6.19 15.31 -8.00
N ARG A 36 6.17 15.57 -9.31
CA ARG A 36 5.56 14.65 -10.30
C ARG A 36 6.23 13.29 -10.31
N ALA A 37 7.56 13.25 -10.27
CA ALA A 37 8.32 11.99 -10.27
C ALA A 37 8.00 11.15 -9.02
N VAL A 38 7.93 11.80 -7.85
CA VAL A 38 7.55 11.14 -6.58
C VAL A 38 6.13 10.57 -6.66
N VAL A 39 5.15 11.36 -7.10
CA VAL A 39 3.75 10.91 -7.20
C VAL A 39 3.60 9.75 -8.20
N ARG A 40 4.30 9.80 -9.33
CA ARG A 40 4.30 8.70 -10.31
C ARG A 40 4.96 7.43 -9.78
N ALA A 41 6.08 7.57 -9.07
CA ALA A 41 6.78 6.43 -8.45
C ALA A 41 5.91 5.75 -7.38
N LEU A 42 5.20 6.56 -6.57
CA LEU A 42 4.23 6.06 -5.60
C LEU A 42 3.10 5.29 -6.28
N GLY A 43 2.53 5.86 -7.34
CA GLY A 43 1.49 5.20 -8.14
C GLY A 43 1.95 3.87 -8.73
N ALA A 44 3.14 3.85 -9.33
CA ALA A 44 3.74 2.65 -9.89
C ALA A 44 3.96 1.57 -8.82
N ARG A 45 4.38 1.94 -7.61
CA ARG A 45 4.52 1.01 -6.49
C ARG A 45 3.19 0.34 -6.12
N HIS A 46 2.12 1.13 -5.98
CA HIS A 46 0.80 0.59 -5.68
C HIS A 46 0.31 -0.38 -6.77
N LEU A 47 0.58 -0.07 -8.04
CA LEU A 47 0.26 -0.93 -9.17
C LEU A 47 1.04 -2.24 -9.12
N VAL A 48 2.37 -2.18 -8.99
CA VAL A 48 3.23 -3.37 -8.92
C VAL A 48 2.82 -4.27 -7.75
N GLN A 49 2.59 -3.71 -6.56
CA GLN A 49 2.21 -4.49 -5.39
C GLN A 49 0.78 -5.04 -5.50
N GLY A 50 -0.15 -4.26 -6.04
CA GLY A 50 -1.52 -4.71 -6.31
C GLY A 50 -1.56 -5.86 -7.32
N LEU A 51 -0.81 -5.75 -8.41
CA LEU A 51 -0.67 -6.79 -9.44
C LEU A 51 0.02 -8.04 -8.91
N ALA A 52 1.11 -7.90 -8.16
CA ALA A 52 1.81 -9.04 -7.57
C ALA A 52 0.95 -9.78 -6.53
N THR A 53 0.13 -9.04 -5.77
CA THR A 53 -0.84 -9.64 -4.86
C THR A 53 -1.96 -10.34 -5.62
N ALA A 54 -2.51 -9.71 -6.67
CA ALA A 54 -3.58 -10.30 -7.49
C ALA A 54 -3.13 -11.55 -8.27
N ARG A 55 -1.87 -11.61 -8.67
CA ARG A 55 -1.26 -12.76 -9.35
C ARG A 55 -0.79 -13.87 -8.39
N GLY A 56 -0.87 -13.65 -7.08
CA GLY A 56 -0.40 -14.61 -6.06
C GLY A 56 1.12 -14.78 -6.00
N THR A 57 1.91 -13.88 -6.62
CA THR A 57 3.37 -13.93 -6.59
C THR A 57 3.97 -13.53 -5.24
N LEU A 58 3.20 -12.80 -4.42
CA LEU A 58 3.56 -12.48 -3.05
C LEU A 58 2.74 -13.35 -2.09
N PRO A 59 3.38 -14.15 -1.22
CA PRO A 59 2.64 -14.85 -0.18
C PRO A 59 1.90 -13.83 0.69
N THR A 60 0.66 -14.13 1.05
CA THR A 60 -0.23 -13.22 1.82
C THR A 60 0.38 -12.74 3.13
N ALA A 61 1.20 -13.57 3.78
CA ALA A 61 1.96 -13.21 4.99
C ALA A 61 2.95 -12.04 4.78
N TRP A 62 3.47 -11.90 3.57
CA TRP A 62 4.46 -10.87 3.21
C TRP A 62 3.84 -9.65 2.54
N ALA A 63 2.55 -9.68 2.19
CA ALA A 63 1.90 -8.63 1.41
C ALA A 63 1.91 -7.24 2.08
N ALA A 64 2.04 -7.17 3.41
CA ALA A 64 2.10 -5.91 4.18
C ALA A 64 3.54 -5.41 4.44
N VAL A 65 4.55 -6.28 4.30
CA VAL A 65 5.95 -5.96 4.65
C VAL A 65 6.52 -4.83 3.79
N PRO A 66 6.30 -4.80 2.46
CA PRO A 66 6.77 -3.68 1.64
C PRO A 66 6.21 -2.33 2.10
N ASP A 67 4.94 -2.26 2.50
CA ASP A 67 4.35 -1.00 2.95
C ASP A 67 4.90 -0.57 4.31
N ALA A 68 5.09 -1.51 5.24
CA ALA A 68 5.66 -1.22 6.56
C ALA A 68 7.10 -0.69 6.45
N LEU A 69 7.94 -1.32 5.63
CA LEU A 69 9.31 -0.87 5.38
C LEU A 69 9.35 0.50 4.71
N HIS A 70 8.40 0.77 3.82
CA HIS A 70 8.32 2.07 3.15
C HIS A 70 7.86 3.17 4.10
N ALA A 71 6.84 2.91 4.91
CA ALA A 71 6.39 3.84 5.94
C ALA A 71 7.54 4.21 6.89
N ALA A 72 8.33 3.21 7.34
CA ALA A 72 9.50 3.45 8.16
C ALA A 72 10.57 4.30 7.46
N SER A 73 10.83 4.03 6.18
CA SER A 73 11.78 4.81 5.37
C SER A 73 11.33 6.26 5.21
N MET A 74 10.03 6.50 5.00
CA MET A 74 9.46 7.84 4.85
C MET A 74 9.37 8.59 6.17
N ALA A 75 9.14 7.91 7.29
CA ALA A 75 9.33 8.48 8.61
C ALA A 75 10.79 8.95 8.81
N GLY A 76 11.76 8.11 8.44
CA GLY A 76 13.19 8.48 8.43
C GLY A 76 13.47 9.71 7.57
N LEU A 77 12.97 9.75 6.34
CA LEU A 77 13.13 10.89 5.44
C LEU A 77 12.49 12.17 6.01
N ALA A 78 11.34 12.05 6.66
CA ALA A 78 10.64 13.17 7.29
C ALA A 78 11.44 13.79 8.45
N LEU A 79 12.18 12.96 9.20
CA LEU A 79 13.05 13.39 10.28
C LEU A 79 14.32 14.10 9.77
N HIS A 80 14.89 13.63 8.66
CA HIS A 80 16.18 14.11 8.16
C HIS A 80 16.10 15.25 7.14
N SER A 81 14.96 15.42 6.45
CA SER A 81 14.82 16.44 5.41
C SER A 81 13.63 17.36 5.62
N ARG A 82 13.88 18.56 6.16
CA ARG A 82 12.84 19.61 6.29
C ARG A 82 12.19 19.97 4.96
N ARG A 83 12.95 19.91 3.86
CA ARG A 83 12.46 20.15 2.50
C ARG A 83 11.39 19.15 2.06
N TRP A 84 11.54 17.89 2.45
CA TRP A 84 10.65 16.79 2.02
C TRP A 84 9.69 16.31 3.10
N ARG A 85 9.77 16.87 4.31
CA ARG A 85 9.06 16.39 5.50
C ARG A 85 7.55 16.23 5.30
N THR A 86 6.87 17.21 4.71
CA THR A 86 5.41 17.12 4.50
C THR A 86 5.05 16.01 3.52
N ALA A 87 5.75 15.92 2.39
CA ALA A 87 5.54 14.85 1.42
C ALA A 87 5.84 13.48 2.05
N ALA A 88 6.91 13.40 2.84
CA ALA A 88 7.33 12.17 3.49
C ALA A 88 6.34 11.70 4.57
N LEU A 89 5.76 12.62 5.35
CA LEU A 89 4.73 12.29 6.33
C LEU A 89 3.42 11.83 5.68
N ILE A 90 2.97 12.48 4.60
CA ILE A 90 1.77 12.07 3.86
C ILE A 90 1.97 10.65 3.33
N ASP A 91 3.14 10.38 2.74
CA ASP A 91 3.44 9.07 2.18
C ASP A 91 3.54 7.99 3.26
N CYS A 92 4.16 8.32 4.40
CA CYS A 92 4.20 7.45 5.58
C CYS A 92 2.80 7.08 6.07
N LEU A 93 1.87 8.04 6.12
CA LEU A 93 0.49 7.80 6.53
C LEU A 93 -0.25 6.91 5.53
N VAL A 94 -0.10 7.16 4.23
CA VAL A 94 -0.72 6.35 3.17
C VAL A 94 -0.18 4.92 3.22
N ALA A 95 1.15 4.76 3.27
CA ALA A 95 1.79 3.45 3.38
C ALA A 95 1.38 2.72 4.68
N GLY A 96 1.32 3.42 5.80
CA GLY A 96 0.84 2.87 7.07
C GLY A 96 -0.61 2.40 7.00
N ALA A 97 -1.51 3.20 6.42
CA ALA A 97 -2.91 2.82 6.22
C ALA A 97 -3.06 1.56 5.36
N PHE A 98 -2.25 1.46 4.30
CA PHE A 98 -2.19 0.28 3.44
C PHE A 98 -1.65 -0.95 4.16
N ALA A 99 -0.59 -0.84 4.95
CA ALA A 99 -0.06 -1.93 5.77
C ALA A 99 -1.11 -2.45 6.75
N VAL A 100 -1.76 -1.55 7.48
CA VAL A 100 -2.83 -1.88 8.43
C VAL A 100 -4.05 -2.47 7.73
N GLY A 101 -4.41 -1.98 6.53
CA GLY A 101 -5.47 -2.55 5.70
C GLY A 101 -5.15 -3.99 5.30
N THR A 102 -3.95 -4.25 4.77
CA THR A 102 -3.51 -5.59 4.37
C THR A 102 -3.49 -6.55 5.56
N ILE A 103 -2.93 -6.15 6.71
CA ILE A 103 -2.91 -6.98 7.94
C ILE A 103 -4.33 -7.36 8.40
N ARG A 104 -5.27 -6.41 8.34
CA ARG A 104 -6.66 -6.69 8.70
C ARG A 104 -7.31 -7.66 7.72
N SER A 105 -7.09 -7.50 6.42
CA SER A 105 -7.62 -8.41 5.40
C SER A 105 -7.03 -9.82 5.50
N THR A 106 -5.73 -9.96 5.80
CA THR A 106 -5.10 -11.27 5.99
C THR A 106 -5.61 -11.97 7.25
N ARG A 107 -5.76 -11.23 8.37
CA ARG A 107 -6.38 -11.78 9.60
C ARG A 107 -7.83 -12.17 9.41
N ALA A 108 -8.62 -11.35 8.70
CA ALA A 108 -10.01 -11.67 8.40
C ALA A 108 -10.17 -12.89 7.49
N SER A 109 -9.15 -13.21 6.70
CA SER A 109 -9.11 -14.40 5.82
C SER A 109 -8.53 -15.64 6.51
N ALA A 110 -8.12 -15.53 7.79
CA ALA A 110 -7.60 -16.63 8.60
C ALA A 110 -8.54 -16.87 9.79
N PRO A 111 -9.68 -17.57 9.60
CA PRO A 111 -9.76 -18.99 10.01
C PRO A 111 -10.85 -19.84 9.30
N ALA A 112 -10.46 -20.87 8.53
CA ALA A 112 -11.37 -21.95 8.09
C ALA A 112 -10.67 -23.31 7.83
N ALA A 113 -9.34 -23.37 7.84
CA ALA A 113 -8.59 -24.61 7.56
C ALA A 113 -8.33 -25.49 8.80
N ALA A 114 -8.91 -25.16 9.97
CA ALA A 114 -8.64 -25.84 11.25
C ALA A 114 -9.87 -26.56 11.83
N HIS A 115 -10.81 -27.00 10.99
CA HIS A 115 -11.73 -28.06 11.39
C HIS A 115 -11.09 -29.40 11.00
N PRO A 116 -10.50 -30.17 11.94
CA PRO A 116 -10.21 -31.56 11.68
C PRO A 116 -11.55 -32.24 11.37
N SER A 117 -11.65 -32.83 10.18
CA SER A 117 -12.77 -33.67 9.78
C SER A 117 -12.97 -34.74 10.87
N PRO A 118 -14.18 -34.96 11.41
CA PRO A 118 -14.40 -36.06 12.34
C PRO A 118 -14.04 -37.35 11.60
N ALA A 119 -13.05 -38.07 12.15
CA ALA A 119 -12.61 -39.35 11.61
C ALA A 119 -13.84 -40.26 11.46
N ALA A 120 -14.01 -40.82 10.26
CA ALA A 120 -15.05 -41.79 10.00
C ALA A 120 -14.85 -43.01 10.91
N PRO A 121 -15.92 -43.61 11.47
CA PRO A 121 -15.81 -44.85 12.23
C PRO A 121 -15.32 -45.96 11.29
N VAL A 122 -14.22 -46.60 11.67
CA VAL A 122 -13.70 -47.81 11.03
C VAL A 122 -14.64 -48.98 11.36
N PRO A 123 -15.00 -49.85 10.39
CA PRO A 123 -15.94 -50.95 10.58
C PRO A 123 -15.45 -52.04 11.53
#